data_AF-F1L019-F1
#
_entry.id   AF-F1L019-F1
#
_cell.length_a   1.000
_cell.length_b   1.000
_cell.length_c   1.000
_cell.angle_alpha   90.00
_cell.angle_beta   90.00
_cell.angle_gamma   90.00
#
_symmetry.space_group_name_H-M   'P 1'
#
loop_
_entity.id
_entity.type
_entity.pdbx_description
1 polymer ?
#
loop_
_entity_poly.entity_id
_entity_poly.type
_entity_poly.pdbx_seq_one_letter_code
_entity_poly.pdbx_strand_id
1 'polypeptide(L)'
;MVKQYSRSAAGKEKLSPTELRPFAVLMDTVAYLLRVVSEYDSREAWPDVYEFVSDRLRAVRQDMVVENLDAEKSILLLESMIPFYAEAEYRCELTRCPTYDRKLHATQLEECFCRWRQFVDFSERKNERIMASYLLHNADKRWVVVQLIAWKEHFCKNNYTFIQDVILSLRMNNFVRFFRLISQQDDSLLRLTTTRYFATMRLLALKACAVAYRCRDIPLPDAFLEEHLHMKHSALLCCLRALGCEVTDGKAYTFGVTLSNDVDLCASEWIFADFIP
;
A
#
# COMPACT_ATOMS: atom_id res chain seq x y z
N MET A 1 -27.66 12.45 -3.61
CA MET A 1 -27.24 11.03 -3.46
C MET A 1 -26.15 10.76 -4.49
N VAL A 2 -25.05 10.09 -4.13
CA VAL A 2 -23.94 9.76 -5.06
C VAL A 2 -24.18 8.37 -5.68
N LYS A 3 -24.02 8.26 -7.02
CA LYS A 3 -24.25 7.04 -7.81
C LYS A 3 -23.42 5.86 -7.30
N GLN A 4 -24.08 4.74 -7.01
CA GLN A 4 -23.43 3.47 -6.58
C GLN A 4 -22.89 2.69 -7.77
N TYR A 5 -21.91 1.82 -7.52
CA TYR A 5 -21.41 0.92 -8.56
C TYR A 5 -22.49 -0.11 -8.94
N SER A 6 -22.73 -0.29 -10.23
CA SER A 6 -23.65 -1.32 -10.73
C SER A 6 -22.86 -2.41 -11.45
N ARG A 7 -22.98 -3.66 -10.99
CA ARG A 7 -22.43 -4.81 -11.73
C ARG A 7 -23.10 -4.92 -13.10
N SER A 8 -22.30 -5.09 -14.14
CA SER A 8 -22.79 -5.47 -15.46
C SER A 8 -23.31 -6.90 -15.39
N ALA A 9 -24.63 -7.08 -15.31
CA ALA A 9 -25.26 -8.39 -15.45
C ALA A 9 -25.43 -8.71 -16.94
N ALA A 10 -25.29 -9.98 -17.32
CA ALA A 10 -25.62 -10.41 -18.67
C ALA A 10 -27.09 -10.06 -18.98
N GLY A 11 -27.33 -9.29 -20.05
CA GLY A 11 -28.67 -8.86 -20.46
C GLY A 11 -29.15 -7.51 -19.88
N LYS A 12 -28.37 -6.80 -19.06
CA LYS A 12 -28.67 -5.38 -18.77
C LYS A 12 -28.39 -4.56 -20.03
N GLU A 13 -29.35 -3.71 -20.42
CA GLU A 13 -29.15 -2.69 -21.45
C GLU A 13 -27.89 -1.86 -21.13
N LYS A 14 -27.16 -1.43 -22.16
CA LYS A 14 -26.07 -0.46 -22.00
C LYS A 14 -26.61 0.73 -21.22
N LEU A 15 -25.86 1.19 -20.21
CA LEU A 15 -26.22 2.37 -19.42
C LEU A 15 -26.64 3.50 -20.37
N SER A 16 -27.82 4.09 -20.11
CA SER A 16 -28.32 5.19 -20.90
C SER A 16 -27.35 6.37 -20.80
N PRO A 17 -27.15 7.18 -21.87
CA PRO A 17 -26.35 8.41 -21.79
C PRO A 17 -26.78 9.36 -20.67
N THR A 18 -28.07 9.35 -20.30
CA THR A 18 -28.58 10.15 -19.17
C THR A 18 -28.15 9.64 -17.79
N GLU A 19 -27.65 8.40 -17.70
CA GLU A 19 -27.16 7.79 -16.46
C GLU A 19 -25.65 7.98 -16.29
N LEU A 20 -24.94 8.51 -17.29
CA LEU A 20 -23.51 8.70 -17.27
C LEU A 20 -23.16 10.13 -16.86
N ARG A 21 -22.22 10.24 -15.91
CA ARG A 21 -21.75 11.54 -15.44
C ARG A 21 -20.68 12.08 -16.39
N PRO A 22 -20.81 13.33 -16.89
CA PRO A 22 -19.77 13.94 -17.70
C PRO A 22 -18.52 14.20 -16.84
N PHE A 23 -17.36 14.37 -17.49
CA PHE A 23 -16.06 14.51 -16.82
C PHE A 23 -16.02 15.52 -15.67
N ALA A 24 -16.59 16.72 -15.86
CA ALA A 24 -16.61 17.74 -14.80
C ALA A 24 -17.32 17.23 -13.53
N VAL A 25 -18.46 16.54 -13.70
CA VAL A 25 -19.22 15.95 -12.59
C VAL A 25 -18.47 14.79 -11.95
N LEU A 26 -17.70 14.01 -12.73
CA LEU A 26 -16.83 12.96 -12.17
C LEU A 26 -15.74 13.55 -11.27
N MET A 27 -15.07 14.62 -11.71
CA MET A 27 -14.06 15.32 -10.91
C MET A 27 -14.64 15.89 -9.61
N ASP A 28 -15.79 16.57 -9.70
CA ASP A 28 -16.49 17.09 -8.51
C ASP A 28 -16.90 15.96 -7.57
N THR A 29 -17.33 14.81 -8.12
CA THR A 29 -17.66 13.64 -7.32
C THR A 29 -16.44 13.10 -6.59
N VAL A 30 -15.29 12.94 -7.25
CA VAL A 30 -14.05 12.48 -6.60
C VAL A 30 -13.65 13.45 -5.50
N ALA A 31 -13.65 14.76 -5.77
CA ALA A 31 -13.32 15.78 -4.77
C ALA A 31 -14.26 15.75 -3.56
N TYR A 32 -15.57 15.53 -3.77
CA TYR A 32 -16.53 15.33 -2.68
C TYR A 32 -16.21 14.07 -1.87
N LEU A 33 -15.96 12.94 -2.54
CA LEU A 33 -15.68 11.67 -1.87
C LEU A 33 -14.39 11.73 -1.02
N LEU A 34 -13.33 12.36 -1.52
CA LEU A 34 -12.10 12.58 -0.75
C LEU A 34 -12.31 13.52 0.43
N ARG A 35 -13.23 14.49 0.33
CA ARG A 35 -13.62 15.32 1.46
C ARG A 35 -14.34 14.54 2.55
N VAL A 36 -15.22 13.60 2.17
CA VAL A 36 -15.89 12.69 3.13
C VAL A 36 -14.86 11.89 3.93
N VAL A 37 -13.78 11.43 3.31
CA VAL A 37 -12.66 10.77 4.01
C VAL A 37 -12.09 11.67 5.10
N SER A 38 -11.81 12.94 4.79
CA SER A 38 -11.25 13.89 5.76
C SER A 38 -12.23 14.38 6.83
N GLU A 39 -13.54 14.46 6.52
CA GLU A 39 -14.56 14.96 7.46
C GLU A 39 -14.94 13.90 8.50
N TYR A 40 -14.87 12.61 8.15
CA TYR A 40 -15.29 11.48 8.99
C TYR A 40 -14.11 10.57 9.32
N ASP A 41 -13.04 11.16 9.86
CA ASP A 41 -11.75 10.49 10.09
C ASP A 41 -11.68 9.67 11.40
N SER A 42 -12.79 9.43 12.09
CA SER A 42 -12.74 8.62 13.32
C SER A 42 -12.53 7.14 13.03
N ARG A 43 -11.97 6.41 14.00
CA ARG A 43 -11.79 4.96 13.90
C ARG A 43 -13.14 4.23 13.79
N GLU A 44 -14.15 4.74 14.46
CA GLU A 44 -15.50 4.18 14.52
C GLU A 44 -16.26 4.38 13.20
N ALA A 45 -16.09 5.53 12.54
CA ALA A 45 -16.77 5.84 11.28
C ALA A 45 -16.05 5.24 10.05
N TRP A 46 -14.75 4.95 10.16
CA TRP A 46 -13.93 4.48 9.04
C TRP A 46 -14.53 3.32 8.23
N PRO A 47 -15.12 2.26 8.83
CA PRO A 47 -15.66 1.15 8.05
C PRO A 47 -16.76 1.57 7.07
N ASP A 48 -17.67 2.44 7.52
CA ASP A 48 -18.78 2.95 6.70
C ASP A 48 -18.26 3.94 5.63
N VAL A 49 -17.31 4.79 6.01
CA VAL A 49 -16.66 5.74 5.10
C VAL A 49 -15.91 5.00 3.99
N TYR A 50 -15.12 3.98 4.34
CA TYR A 50 -14.39 3.17 3.39
C TYR A 50 -15.32 2.44 2.43
N GLU A 51 -16.35 1.76 2.93
CA GLU A 51 -17.31 1.03 2.09
C GLU A 51 -18.02 1.98 1.13
N PHE A 52 -18.48 3.13 1.64
CA PHE A 52 -19.11 4.16 0.82
C PHE A 52 -18.16 4.69 -0.24
N VAL A 53 -17.00 5.22 0.15
CA VAL A 53 -16.08 5.90 -0.78
C VAL A 53 -15.54 4.92 -1.82
N SER A 54 -15.09 3.73 -1.42
CA SER A 54 -14.54 2.74 -2.35
C SER A 54 -15.56 2.29 -3.40
N ASP A 55 -16.82 2.09 -3.03
CA ASP A 55 -17.89 1.77 -3.98
C ASP A 55 -18.17 2.92 -4.96
N ARG A 56 -18.31 4.15 -4.45
CA ARG A 56 -18.61 5.32 -5.30
C ARG A 56 -17.44 5.66 -6.23
N LEU A 57 -16.21 5.48 -5.79
CA LEU A 57 -15.01 5.59 -6.62
C LEU A 57 -14.99 4.53 -7.72
N ARG A 58 -15.40 3.29 -7.41
CA ARG A 58 -15.56 2.25 -8.45
C ARG A 58 -16.63 2.64 -9.48
N ALA A 59 -17.73 3.26 -9.06
CA ALA A 59 -18.76 3.79 -9.97
C ALA A 59 -18.23 4.93 -10.86
N VAL A 60 -17.38 5.82 -10.31
CA VAL A 60 -16.70 6.88 -11.09
C VAL A 60 -15.84 6.25 -12.20
N ARG A 61 -15.05 5.22 -11.88
CA ARG A 61 -14.25 4.52 -12.90
C ARG A 61 -15.10 3.80 -13.93
N GLN A 62 -16.23 3.23 -13.53
CA GLN A 62 -17.17 2.61 -14.46
C GLN A 62 -17.67 3.64 -15.48
N ASP A 63 -18.11 4.82 -15.02
CA ASP A 63 -18.56 5.89 -15.91
C ASP A 63 -17.42 6.39 -16.81
N MET A 64 -16.20 6.57 -16.28
CA MET A 64 -15.01 6.92 -17.08
C MET A 64 -14.78 5.95 -18.25
N VAL A 65 -14.94 4.65 -18.02
CA VAL A 65 -14.75 3.62 -19.06
C VAL A 65 -15.91 3.62 -20.06
N VAL A 66 -17.15 3.73 -19.59
CA VAL A 66 -18.34 3.68 -20.46
C VAL A 66 -18.46 4.94 -21.32
N GLU A 67 -18.17 6.11 -20.76
CA GLU A 67 -18.08 7.38 -21.49
C GLU A 67 -16.86 7.44 -22.43
N ASN A 68 -15.94 6.47 -22.31
CA ASN A 68 -14.70 6.41 -23.09
C ASN A 68 -13.92 7.73 -23.04
N LEU A 69 -13.66 8.22 -21.83
CA LEU A 69 -12.91 9.46 -21.64
C LEU A 69 -11.54 9.40 -22.31
N ASP A 70 -11.09 10.56 -22.80
CA ASP A 70 -9.75 10.70 -23.37
C ASP A 70 -8.64 10.45 -22.31
N ALA A 71 -7.42 10.26 -22.81
CA ALA A 71 -6.27 9.87 -22.01
C ALA A 71 -5.98 10.87 -20.86
N GLU A 72 -5.97 12.17 -21.16
CA GLU A 72 -5.65 13.21 -20.17
C GLU A 72 -6.70 13.29 -19.06
N LYS A 73 -7.99 13.24 -19.42
CA LYS A 73 -9.08 13.19 -18.44
C LYS A 73 -9.03 11.93 -17.58
N SER A 74 -8.73 10.80 -18.20
CA SER A 74 -8.61 9.52 -17.49
C SER A 74 -7.45 9.56 -16.49
N ILE A 75 -6.30 10.12 -16.88
CA ILE A 75 -5.14 10.30 -15.99
C ILE A 75 -5.53 11.17 -14.79
N LEU A 76 -6.11 12.34 -15.01
CA LEU A 76 -6.49 13.26 -13.92
C LEU A 76 -7.42 12.61 -12.88
N LEU A 77 -8.43 11.87 -13.35
CA LEU A 77 -9.33 11.13 -12.47
C LEU A 77 -8.57 10.06 -11.67
N LEU A 78 -7.78 9.22 -12.35
CA LEU A 78 -7.08 8.11 -11.71
C LEU A 78 -6.02 8.60 -10.70
N GLU A 79 -5.27 9.64 -11.03
CA GLU A 79 -4.27 10.24 -10.14
C GLU A 79 -4.88 10.83 -8.88
N SER A 80 -6.11 11.34 -8.95
CA SER A 80 -6.85 11.83 -7.79
C SER A 80 -7.30 10.69 -6.85
N MET A 81 -7.50 9.49 -7.39
CA MET A 81 -8.03 8.34 -6.65
C MET A 81 -6.96 7.45 -6.04
N ILE A 82 -5.80 7.32 -6.69
CA ILE A 82 -4.70 6.43 -6.25
C ILE A 82 -4.25 6.71 -4.80
N PRO A 83 -4.08 7.98 -4.35
CA PRO A 83 -3.69 8.25 -2.97
C PRO A 83 -4.66 7.70 -1.93
N PHE A 84 -5.97 7.82 -2.18
CA PHE A 84 -7.00 7.24 -1.31
C PHE A 84 -6.81 5.73 -1.17
N TYR A 85 -6.56 5.01 -2.27
CA TYR A 85 -6.39 3.56 -2.22
C TYR A 85 -5.15 3.17 -1.39
N ALA A 86 -4.02 3.86 -1.55
CA ALA A 86 -2.82 3.58 -0.76
C ALA A 86 -3.02 3.84 0.75
N GLU A 87 -3.69 4.94 1.09
CA GLU A 87 -4.03 5.27 2.48
C GLU A 87 -5.04 4.27 3.07
N ALA A 88 -6.09 3.96 2.31
CA ALA A 88 -7.14 3.07 2.74
C ALA A 88 -6.65 1.63 2.93
N GLU A 89 -5.70 1.15 2.11
CA GLU A 89 -5.05 -0.14 2.31
C GLU A 89 -4.41 -0.20 3.71
N TYR A 90 -3.48 0.72 4.00
CA TYR A 90 -2.80 0.76 5.29
C TYR A 90 -3.77 0.86 6.48
N ARG A 91 -4.72 1.79 6.40
CA ARG A 91 -5.67 2.04 7.48
C ARG A 91 -6.58 0.86 7.74
N CYS A 92 -7.06 0.19 6.68
CA CYS A 92 -7.93 -0.98 6.83
C CYS A 92 -7.17 -2.17 7.43
N GLU A 93 -5.94 -2.42 6.99
CA GLU A 93 -5.07 -3.47 7.54
C GLU A 93 -4.78 -3.21 9.03
N LEU A 94 -4.40 -1.97 9.36
CA LEU A 94 -4.08 -1.57 10.73
C LEU A 94 -5.26 -1.72 11.68
N THR A 95 -6.46 -1.32 11.24
CA THR A 95 -7.66 -1.29 12.08
C THR A 95 -8.47 -2.58 12.05
N ARG A 96 -8.10 -3.55 11.20
CA ARG A 96 -8.89 -4.75 10.89
C ARG A 96 -10.32 -4.38 10.49
N CYS A 97 -10.42 -3.46 9.53
CA CYS A 97 -11.69 -2.89 9.08
C CYS A 97 -12.67 -4.01 8.63
N PRO A 98 -13.89 -4.11 9.19
CA PRO A 98 -14.81 -5.22 8.90
C PRO A 98 -15.40 -5.17 7.49
N THR A 99 -15.46 -4.00 6.86
CA THR A 99 -15.96 -3.82 5.48
C THR A 99 -14.85 -3.95 4.43
N TYR A 100 -13.61 -4.21 4.86
CA TYR A 100 -12.46 -4.33 3.98
C TYR A 100 -12.28 -5.75 3.45
N ASP A 101 -12.46 -5.91 2.14
CA ASP A 101 -12.00 -7.09 1.40
C ASP A 101 -10.67 -6.77 0.72
N ARG A 102 -9.58 -7.34 1.24
CA ARG A 102 -8.23 -7.14 0.73
C ARG A 102 -8.10 -7.44 -0.75
N LYS A 103 -8.68 -8.55 -1.22
CA LYS A 103 -8.53 -8.99 -2.61
C LYS A 103 -9.26 -8.05 -3.55
N LEU A 104 -10.48 -7.64 -3.18
CA LEU A 104 -11.25 -6.65 -3.91
C LEU A 104 -10.52 -5.31 -3.94
N HIS A 105 -10.01 -4.84 -2.80
CA HIS A 105 -9.26 -3.60 -2.72
C HIS A 105 -8.01 -3.60 -3.60
N ALA A 106 -7.19 -4.65 -3.50
CA ALA A 106 -6.00 -4.82 -4.33
C ALA A 106 -6.36 -4.84 -5.82
N THR A 107 -7.46 -5.50 -6.19
CA THR A 107 -7.96 -5.49 -7.58
C THR A 107 -8.34 -4.08 -8.01
N GLN A 108 -9.02 -3.31 -7.16
CA GLN A 108 -9.41 -1.94 -7.49
C GLN A 108 -8.22 -1.00 -7.68
N LEU A 109 -7.17 -1.12 -6.84
CA LEU A 109 -5.95 -0.33 -6.99
C LEU A 109 -5.17 -0.75 -8.24
N GLU A 110 -5.06 -2.05 -8.52
CA GLU A 110 -4.41 -2.58 -9.72
C GLU A 110 -5.13 -2.12 -11.00
N GLU A 111 -6.46 -2.14 -11.03
CA GLU A 111 -7.25 -1.58 -12.14
C GLU A 111 -6.94 -0.10 -12.38
N CYS A 112 -6.82 0.69 -11.30
CA CYS A 112 -6.42 2.09 -11.37
C CYS A 112 -5.05 2.25 -12.02
N PHE A 113 -4.03 1.56 -11.50
CA PHE A 113 -2.67 1.65 -12.01
C PHE A 113 -2.54 1.11 -13.44
N CYS A 114 -3.18 -0.01 -13.76
CA CYS A 114 -3.16 -0.61 -15.09
C CYS A 114 -3.75 0.35 -16.13
N ARG A 115 -4.91 0.96 -15.83
CA ARG A 115 -5.54 1.94 -16.73
C ARG A 115 -4.71 3.22 -16.84
N TRP A 116 -4.18 3.75 -15.73
CA TRP A 116 -3.31 4.93 -15.73
C TRP A 116 -2.04 4.68 -16.55
N ARG A 117 -1.47 3.48 -16.42
CA ARG A 117 -0.24 3.08 -17.13
C ARG A 117 -0.44 3.04 -18.65
N GLN A 118 -1.64 2.74 -19.15
CA GLN A 118 -1.92 2.75 -20.59
C GLN A 118 -1.72 4.14 -21.22
N PHE A 119 -1.85 5.21 -20.44
CA PHE A 119 -1.86 6.58 -20.94
C PHE A 119 -0.64 7.40 -20.51
N VAL A 120 -0.06 7.12 -19.33
CA VAL A 120 0.93 8.02 -18.72
C VAL A 120 2.14 8.31 -19.62
N ASP A 121 2.64 7.37 -20.42
CA ASP A 121 3.81 7.64 -21.30
C ASP A 121 3.52 8.69 -22.37
N PHE A 122 2.27 8.75 -22.85
CA PHE A 122 1.84 9.66 -23.90
C PHE A 122 1.40 11.02 -23.35
N SER A 123 1.22 11.15 -22.04
CA SER A 123 0.79 12.41 -21.43
C SER A 123 1.89 13.46 -21.45
N GLU A 124 1.51 14.71 -21.76
CA GLU A 124 2.41 15.85 -21.70
C GLU A 124 2.76 16.23 -20.24
N ARG A 125 1.87 15.91 -19.29
CA ARG A 125 2.03 16.25 -17.88
C ARG A 125 2.29 15.01 -17.06
N LYS A 126 3.56 14.82 -16.69
CA LYS A 126 3.97 13.74 -15.79
C LYS A 126 3.74 14.12 -14.34
N ASN A 127 2.98 13.31 -13.62
CA ASN A 127 2.85 13.44 -12.17
C ASN A 127 3.89 12.57 -11.48
N GLU A 128 5.03 13.18 -11.15
CA GLU A 128 6.17 12.49 -10.51
C GLU A 128 5.74 11.68 -9.27
N ARG A 129 4.85 12.24 -8.44
CA ARG A 129 4.39 11.62 -7.20
C ARG A 129 3.64 10.30 -7.46
N ILE A 130 2.76 10.27 -8.46
CA ILE A 130 2.02 9.06 -8.84
C ILE A 130 2.93 8.07 -9.56
N MET A 131 3.86 8.53 -10.40
CA MET A 131 4.86 7.66 -11.03
C MET A 131 5.74 6.96 -9.99
N ALA A 132 6.21 7.70 -8.98
CA ALA A 132 6.96 7.16 -7.86
C ALA A 132 6.14 6.11 -7.11
N SER A 133 4.87 6.43 -6.78
CA SER A 133 3.95 5.49 -6.14
C SER A 133 3.75 4.23 -6.98
N TYR A 134 3.59 4.33 -8.30
CA TYR A 134 3.43 3.17 -9.18
C TYR A 134 4.68 2.26 -9.17
N LEU A 135 5.88 2.84 -9.24
CA LEU A 135 7.13 2.08 -9.20
C LEU A 135 7.35 1.42 -7.83
N LEU A 136 7.07 2.13 -6.74
CA LEU A 136 7.18 1.60 -5.39
C LEU A 136 6.16 0.49 -5.14
N HIS A 137 4.92 0.65 -5.61
CA HIS A 137 3.88 -0.39 -5.50
C HIS A 137 4.31 -1.70 -6.18
N ASN A 138 5.16 -1.62 -7.20
CA ASN A 138 5.63 -2.74 -7.99
C ASN A 138 7.10 -3.09 -7.72
N ALA A 139 7.72 -2.60 -6.65
CA ALA A 139 9.18 -2.65 -6.45
C ALA A 139 9.76 -4.08 -6.39
N ASP A 140 8.94 -5.09 -6.09
CA ASP A 140 9.29 -6.51 -6.16
C ASP A 140 9.40 -7.06 -7.59
N LYS A 141 8.83 -6.37 -8.58
CA LYS A 141 8.85 -6.79 -9.98
C LYS A 141 10.18 -6.44 -10.65
N ARG A 142 10.65 -7.35 -11.51
CA ARG A 142 11.94 -7.17 -12.22
C ARG A 142 11.92 -5.98 -13.18
N TRP A 143 10.80 -5.76 -13.88
CA TRP A 143 10.63 -4.75 -14.90
C TRP A 143 10.71 -3.31 -14.36
N VAL A 144 10.46 -3.09 -13.06
CA VAL A 144 10.48 -1.74 -12.45
C VAL A 144 11.81 -1.03 -12.62
N VAL A 145 12.94 -1.75 -12.61
CA VAL A 145 14.26 -1.11 -12.82
C VAL A 145 14.40 -0.53 -14.22
N VAL A 146 13.90 -1.25 -15.24
CA VAL A 146 13.90 -0.76 -16.62
C VAL A 146 12.99 0.47 -16.72
N GLN A 147 11.81 0.41 -16.10
CA GLN A 147 10.87 1.53 -16.10
C GLN A 147 11.43 2.77 -15.39
N LEU A 148 12.10 2.60 -14.24
CA LEU A 148 12.75 3.70 -13.52
C LEU A 148 13.80 4.39 -14.38
N ILE A 149 14.61 3.61 -15.12
CA ILE A 149 15.61 4.17 -16.04
C ILE A 149 14.92 4.93 -17.19
N ALA A 150 13.87 4.35 -17.78
CA ALA A 150 13.13 4.97 -18.88
C ALA A 150 12.48 6.30 -18.46
N TRP A 151 12.03 6.41 -17.22
CA TRP A 151 11.40 7.63 -16.68
C TRP A 151 12.37 8.56 -15.94
N LYS A 152 13.69 8.35 -16.05
CA LYS A 152 14.70 9.08 -15.26
C LYS A 152 14.56 10.61 -15.34
N GLU A 153 14.24 11.15 -16.51
CA GLU A 153 14.12 12.59 -16.74
C GLU A 153 12.88 13.22 -16.08
N HIS A 154 11.91 12.41 -15.66
CA HIS A 154 10.67 12.85 -15.03
C HIS A 154 10.73 12.87 -13.50
N PHE A 155 11.88 12.50 -12.92
CA PHE A 155 12.08 12.49 -11.48
C PHE A 155 13.08 13.55 -11.05
N CYS A 156 12.80 14.19 -9.93
CA CYS A 156 13.84 14.90 -9.20
C CYS A 156 14.89 13.90 -8.69
N LYS A 157 16.11 14.38 -8.46
CA LYS A 157 17.23 13.54 -8.01
C LYS A 157 16.90 12.75 -6.75
N ASN A 158 16.21 13.38 -5.79
CA ASN A 158 15.89 12.79 -4.50
C ASN A 158 14.93 11.60 -4.66
N ASN A 159 13.84 11.77 -5.40
CA ASN A 159 12.88 10.68 -5.63
C ASN A 159 13.48 9.56 -6.47
N TYR A 160 14.25 9.89 -7.52
CA TYR A 160 14.93 8.88 -8.33
C TYR A 160 15.84 7.99 -7.46
N THR A 161 16.70 8.60 -6.64
CA THR A 161 17.60 7.88 -5.73
C THR A 161 16.83 7.11 -4.66
N PHE A 162 15.78 7.69 -4.07
CA PHE A 162 14.93 7.02 -3.10
C PHE A 162 14.30 5.74 -3.67
N ILE A 163 13.65 5.83 -4.84
CA ILE A 163 13.00 4.68 -5.48
C ILE A 163 14.04 3.60 -5.81
N GLN A 164 15.18 4.01 -6.40
CA GLN A 164 16.29 3.10 -6.71
C GLN A 164 16.76 2.35 -5.46
N ASP A 165 16.98 3.08 -4.36
CA ASP A 165 17.49 2.53 -3.12
C ASP A 165 16.49 1.62 -2.39
N VAL A 166 15.20 1.93 -2.45
CA VAL A 166 14.14 1.04 -1.94
C VAL A 166 14.11 -0.26 -2.73
N ILE A 167 14.13 -0.21 -4.07
CA ILE A 167 14.17 -1.40 -4.94
C ILE A 167 15.41 -2.26 -4.62
N LEU A 168 16.58 -1.65 -4.49
CA LEU A 168 17.81 -2.37 -4.15
C LEU A 168 17.73 -3.00 -2.75
N SER A 169 17.20 -2.27 -1.77
CA SER A 169 17.06 -2.77 -0.40
C SER A 169 16.13 -3.99 -0.33
N LEU A 170 15.01 -3.97 -1.06
CA LEU A 170 14.11 -5.12 -1.19
C LEU A 170 14.81 -6.32 -1.84
N ARG A 171 15.50 -6.12 -2.97
CA ARG A 171 16.19 -7.20 -3.68
C ARG A 171 17.32 -7.84 -2.88
N MET A 172 17.99 -7.04 -2.04
CA MET A 172 19.07 -7.51 -1.17
C MET A 172 18.59 -8.01 0.20
N ASN A 173 17.27 -7.99 0.47
CA ASN A 173 16.70 -8.24 1.80
C ASN A 173 17.33 -7.37 2.90
N ASN A 174 17.79 -6.16 2.55
CA ASN A 174 18.44 -5.24 3.48
C ASN A 174 17.37 -4.46 4.27
N PHE A 175 16.81 -5.12 5.28
CA PHE A 175 15.73 -4.56 6.11
C PHE A 175 16.14 -3.28 6.83
N VAL A 176 17.39 -3.19 7.33
CA VAL A 176 17.92 -1.99 7.97
C VAL A 176 17.86 -0.78 7.03
N ARG A 177 18.38 -0.94 5.80
CA ARG A 177 18.35 0.15 4.82
C ARG A 177 16.92 0.46 4.37
N PHE A 178 16.10 -0.58 4.16
CA PHE A 178 14.71 -0.43 3.74
C PHE A 178 13.91 0.45 4.71
N PHE A 179 13.87 0.10 6.00
CA PHE A 179 13.10 0.85 6.99
C PHE A 179 13.67 2.26 7.22
N ARG A 180 15.00 2.42 7.25
CA ARG A 180 15.66 3.74 7.36
C ARG A 180 15.30 4.69 6.23
N LEU A 181 15.26 4.20 4.98
CA LEU A 181 14.91 5.04 3.83
C LEU A 181 13.47 5.56 3.93
N ILE A 182 12.54 4.69 4.36
CA ILE A 182 11.12 5.02 4.39
C ILE A 182 10.80 5.93 5.58
N SER A 183 11.43 5.73 6.73
CA SER A 183 11.26 6.63 7.88
C SER A 183 11.81 8.03 7.65
N GLN A 184 12.74 8.18 6.68
CA GLN A 184 13.31 9.47 6.26
C GLN A 184 12.58 10.10 5.07
N GLN A 185 11.53 9.46 4.54
CA GLN A 185 10.76 9.98 3.41
C GLN A 185 9.64 10.91 3.89
N ASP A 186 9.61 12.14 3.36
CA ASP A 186 8.62 13.15 3.75
C ASP A 186 7.24 12.90 3.12
N ASP A 187 7.18 12.42 1.87
CA ASP A 187 5.91 12.20 1.17
C ASP A 187 5.14 11.01 1.77
N SER A 188 3.95 11.30 2.29
CA SER A 188 3.05 10.32 2.92
C SER A 188 2.63 9.22 1.96
N LEU A 189 2.37 9.53 0.69
CA LEU A 189 1.94 8.53 -0.29
C LEU A 189 3.06 7.53 -0.57
N LEU A 190 4.29 8.01 -0.69
CA LEU A 190 5.43 7.13 -0.94
C LEU A 190 5.69 6.21 0.26
N ARG A 191 5.56 6.73 1.48
CA ARG A 191 5.59 5.91 2.71
C ARG A 191 4.48 4.85 2.70
N LEU A 192 3.22 5.26 2.55
CA LEU A 192 2.05 4.37 2.56
C LEU A 192 2.17 3.26 1.52
N THR A 193 2.56 3.58 0.29
CA THR A 193 2.72 2.61 -0.79
C THR A 193 3.75 1.51 -0.49
N THR A 194 4.77 1.80 0.33
CA THR A 194 5.79 0.81 0.71
C THR A 194 5.37 -0.11 1.85
N THR A 195 4.30 0.20 2.58
CA THR A 195 3.84 -0.56 3.76
C THR A 195 3.50 -2.01 3.43
N ARG A 196 3.08 -2.28 2.19
CA ARG A 196 2.81 -3.63 1.67
C ARG A 196 4.00 -4.60 1.78
N TYR A 197 5.23 -4.09 1.90
CA TYR A 197 6.44 -4.91 2.03
C TYR A 197 6.88 -5.10 3.48
N PHE A 198 6.28 -4.40 4.46
CA PHE A 198 6.77 -4.36 5.84
C PHE A 198 6.73 -5.75 6.49
N ALA A 199 5.59 -6.44 6.36
CA ALA A 199 5.42 -7.76 6.95
C ALA A 199 6.45 -8.77 6.41
N THR A 200 6.65 -8.77 5.08
CA THR A 200 7.64 -9.64 4.43
C THR A 200 9.08 -9.30 4.86
N MET A 201 9.45 -8.01 4.89
CA MET A 201 10.79 -7.59 5.30
C MET A 201 11.07 -7.91 6.77
N ARG A 202 10.08 -7.71 7.65
CA ARG A 202 10.14 -8.10 9.06
C ARG A 202 10.26 -9.62 9.21
N LEU A 203 9.46 -10.39 8.49
CA LEU A 203 9.55 -11.85 8.51
C LEU A 203 10.97 -12.33 8.15
N LEU A 204 11.54 -11.79 7.07
CA LEU A 204 12.90 -12.12 6.63
C LEU A 204 13.94 -11.75 7.68
N ALA A 205 13.83 -10.56 8.27
CA ALA A 205 14.73 -10.09 9.32
C ALA A 205 14.67 -10.99 10.56
N LEU A 206 13.47 -11.26 11.07
CA LEU A 206 13.27 -12.09 12.26
C LEU A 206 13.75 -13.53 12.04
N LYS A 207 13.48 -14.12 10.87
CA LYS A 207 14.02 -15.45 10.53
C LYS A 207 15.54 -15.46 10.46
N ALA A 208 16.15 -14.44 9.83
CA ALA A 208 17.61 -14.34 9.74
C ALA A 208 18.25 -14.22 11.13
N CYS A 209 17.72 -13.35 12.00
CA CYS A 209 18.20 -13.20 13.37
C CYS A 209 17.96 -14.48 14.20
N ALA A 210 16.80 -15.12 14.07
CA ALA A 210 16.52 -16.37 14.78
C ALA A 210 17.51 -17.49 14.46
N VAL A 211 17.98 -17.56 13.21
CA VAL A 211 19.03 -18.50 12.79
C VAL A 211 20.40 -18.08 13.33
N ALA A 212 20.76 -16.80 13.22
CA ALA A 212 22.06 -16.29 13.63
C ALA A 212 22.30 -16.39 15.16
N TYR A 213 21.24 -16.24 15.96
CA TYR A 213 21.29 -16.27 17.42
C TYR A 213 20.80 -17.61 18.01
N ARG A 214 20.90 -18.71 17.26
CA ARG A 214 20.49 -20.04 17.72
C ARG A 214 21.48 -20.64 18.74
N CYS A 215 21.52 -20.05 19.92
CA CYS A 215 22.41 -20.42 21.02
C CYS A 215 21.60 -20.61 22.31
N ARG A 216 22.02 -21.54 23.19
CA ARG A 216 21.37 -21.73 24.49
C ARG A 216 21.49 -20.46 25.34
N ASP A 217 20.41 -20.12 26.03
CA ASP A 217 20.35 -19.07 27.05
C ASP A 217 20.75 -17.66 26.57
N ILE A 218 20.90 -17.46 25.26
CA ILE A 218 21.17 -16.16 24.65
C ILE A 218 19.88 -15.69 23.97
N PRO A 219 19.30 -14.57 24.42
CA PRO A 219 18.10 -14.01 23.79
C PRO A 219 18.44 -13.33 22.46
N LEU A 220 17.43 -13.12 21.65
CA LEU A 220 17.53 -12.27 20.48
C LEU A 220 17.88 -10.82 20.85
N PRO A 221 18.54 -10.08 19.94
CA PRO A 221 18.91 -8.69 20.18
C PRO A 221 17.70 -7.78 19.97
N ASP A 222 16.74 -7.80 20.91
CA ASP A 222 15.45 -7.12 20.78
C ASP A 222 15.60 -5.62 20.52
N ALA A 223 16.51 -4.94 21.23
CA ALA A 223 16.77 -3.50 21.03
C ALA A 223 17.19 -3.16 19.59
N PHE A 224 18.04 -4.00 18.98
CA PHE A 224 18.45 -3.82 17.58
C PHE A 224 17.26 -4.02 16.63
N LEU A 225 16.44 -5.05 16.88
CA LEU A 225 15.27 -5.35 16.06
C LEU A 225 14.19 -4.27 16.17
N GLU A 226 13.92 -3.76 17.37
CA GLU A 226 12.97 -2.67 17.61
C GLU A 226 13.36 -1.40 16.85
N GLU A 227 14.62 -0.98 17.00
CA GLU A 227 15.17 0.20 16.34
C GLU A 227 15.10 0.09 14.81
N HIS A 228 15.59 -1.03 14.26
CA HIS A 228 15.79 -1.15 12.82
C HIS A 228 14.56 -1.64 12.05
N LEU A 229 13.59 -2.27 12.72
CA LEU A 229 12.32 -2.67 12.12
C LEU A 229 11.19 -1.70 12.46
N HIS A 230 11.46 -0.67 13.27
CA HIS A 230 10.48 0.29 13.79
C HIS A 230 9.25 -0.43 14.37
N MET A 231 9.51 -1.38 15.27
CA MET A 231 8.48 -2.17 15.93
C MET A 231 8.45 -1.83 17.41
N LYS A 232 7.25 -1.71 17.98
CA LYS A 232 7.10 -1.70 19.43
C LYS A 232 7.52 -3.06 19.99
N HIS A 233 8.17 -3.07 21.16
CA HIS A 233 8.56 -4.30 21.85
C HIS A 233 7.45 -5.35 21.91
N SER A 234 6.21 -4.94 22.25
CA SER A 234 5.06 -5.85 22.33
C SER A 234 4.71 -6.51 20.99
N ALA A 235 4.79 -5.76 19.88
CA ALA A 235 4.56 -6.28 18.53
C ALA A 235 5.68 -7.22 18.11
N LEU A 236 6.94 -6.87 18.39
CA LEU A 236 8.10 -7.73 18.13
C LEU A 236 7.95 -9.10 18.81
N LEU A 237 7.63 -9.12 20.10
CA LEU A 237 7.41 -10.37 20.84
C LEU A 237 6.21 -11.16 20.29
N CYS A 238 5.13 -10.49 19.89
CA CYS A 238 3.99 -11.15 19.25
C CYS A 238 4.40 -11.86 17.96
N CYS A 239 5.12 -11.17 17.08
CA CYS A 239 5.64 -11.72 15.82
C CYS A 239 6.61 -12.89 16.05
N LEU A 240 7.49 -12.79 17.05
CA LEU A 240 8.42 -13.87 17.41
C LEU A 240 7.70 -15.10 17.98
N ARG A 241 6.66 -14.92 18.79
CA ARG A 241 5.80 -16.03 19.23
C ARG A 241 5.07 -16.69 18.06
N ALA A 242 4.58 -15.91 17.09
CA ALA A 242 3.94 -16.44 15.88
C ALA A 242 4.92 -17.27 15.04
N LEU A 243 6.23 -16.99 15.13
CA LEU A 243 7.28 -17.80 14.53
C LEU A 243 7.64 -19.05 15.33
N GLY A 244 7.07 -19.24 16.53
CA GLY A 244 7.35 -20.37 17.41
C GLY A 244 8.51 -20.13 18.39
N CYS A 245 9.05 -18.91 18.48
CA CYS A 245 10.08 -18.60 19.47
C CYS A 245 9.50 -18.63 20.89
N GLU A 246 10.28 -19.17 21.83
CA GLU A 246 9.95 -19.12 23.25
C GLU A 246 10.21 -17.70 23.77
N VAL A 247 9.28 -17.15 24.55
CA VAL A 247 9.41 -15.81 25.14
C VAL A 247 9.26 -15.91 26.65
N THR A 248 10.35 -15.63 27.35
CA THR A 248 10.46 -15.72 28.82
C THR A 248 11.05 -14.41 29.34
N ASP A 249 10.46 -13.85 30.40
CA ASP A 249 10.86 -12.56 30.99
C ASP A 249 11.01 -11.40 29.98
N GLY A 250 10.12 -11.39 28.98
CA GLY A 250 10.09 -10.35 27.94
C GLY A 250 11.18 -10.48 26.89
N LYS A 251 11.91 -11.61 26.85
CA LYS A 251 12.96 -11.86 25.85
C LYS A 251 12.66 -13.11 25.04
N ALA A 252 13.01 -13.08 23.76
CA ALA A 252 12.79 -14.21 22.86
C ALA A 252 14.05 -15.06 22.69
N TYR A 253 13.88 -16.39 22.70
CA TYR A 253 14.95 -17.38 22.55
C TYR A 253 14.65 -18.30 21.37
N THR A 254 15.70 -18.74 20.68
CA THR A 254 15.56 -19.52 19.42
C THR A 254 16.26 -20.88 19.44
N PHE A 255 16.92 -21.24 20.54
CA PHE A 255 17.55 -22.56 20.68
C PHE A 255 16.49 -23.67 20.67
N GLY A 256 16.67 -24.69 19.82
CA GLY A 256 15.71 -25.79 19.70
C GLY A 256 14.40 -25.43 18.98
N VAL A 257 14.23 -24.17 18.55
CA VAL A 257 13.01 -23.72 17.86
C VAL A 257 13.07 -24.06 16.38
N THR A 258 12.01 -24.70 15.89
CA THR A 258 11.72 -24.83 14.47
C THR A 258 10.77 -23.72 14.06
N LEU A 259 11.26 -22.79 13.22
CA LEU A 259 10.49 -21.59 12.87
C LEU A 259 9.29 -21.94 11.99
N SER A 260 8.13 -21.37 12.34
CA SER A 260 6.93 -21.51 11.51
C SER A 260 7.13 -20.86 10.13
N ASN A 261 6.60 -21.53 9.11
CA ASN A 261 6.43 -20.95 7.78
C ASN A 261 5.00 -20.43 7.56
N ASP A 262 4.06 -20.84 8.40
CA ASP A 262 2.67 -20.44 8.35
C ASP A 262 2.43 -19.37 9.42
N VAL A 263 2.54 -18.11 9.00
CA VAL A 263 2.41 -16.95 9.87
C VAL A 263 1.45 -15.98 9.20
N ASP A 264 0.49 -15.50 9.98
CA ASP A 264 -0.44 -14.48 9.51
C ASP A 264 0.26 -13.10 9.42
N LEU A 265 0.84 -12.81 8.26
CA LEU A 265 1.49 -11.54 7.94
C LEU A 265 0.51 -10.37 7.80
N CYS A 266 -0.80 -10.64 7.89
CA CYS A 266 -1.86 -9.65 7.87
C CYS A 266 -2.04 -8.95 9.20
N ALA A 267 -1.51 -9.52 10.29
CA ALA A 267 -1.71 -8.96 11.60
C ALA A 267 -1.05 -7.57 11.69
N SER A 268 -1.75 -6.64 12.34
CA SER A 268 -1.34 -5.24 12.53
C SER A 268 0.09 -5.10 13.08
N GLU A 269 0.54 -6.06 13.88
CA GLU A 269 1.86 -6.16 14.48
C GLU A 269 2.97 -6.24 13.42
N TRP A 270 2.69 -6.84 12.26
CA TRP A 270 3.62 -6.94 11.13
C TRP A 270 3.65 -5.69 10.25
N ILE A 271 2.63 -4.84 10.32
CA ILE A 271 2.42 -3.74 9.35
C ILE A 271 2.62 -2.37 10.00
N PHE A 272 2.24 -2.19 11.27
CA PHE A 272 2.33 -0.92 11.97
C PHE A 272 3.78 -0.40 12.05
N ALA A 273 3.98 0.89 11.81
CA ALA A 273 5.20 1.63 12.12
C ALA A 273 4.82 3.07 12.49
N ASP A 274 5.53 3.65 13.44
CA ASP A 274 5.25 4.96 14.05
C ASP A 274 5.46 6.15 13.09
N PHE A 275 6.28 5.97 12.07
CA PHE A 275 6.53 6.98 11.05
C PHE A 275 5.53 6.92 9.88
N ILE A 276 4.55 6.02 9.88
CA ILE A 276 3.47 6.06 8.88
C ILE A 276 2.37 6.99 9.40
N PRO A 277 1.84 7.91 8.56
CA PRO A 277 0.78 8.83 8.95
C PRO A 277 -0.47 8.15 9.51
#